data_AF-A0A526TB05-F1
#
_entry.id   AF-A0A526TB05-F1
#
_cell.length_a   1.000
_cell.length_b   1.000
_cell.length_c   1.000
_cell.angle_alpha   90.00
_cell.angle_beta   90.00
_cell.angle_gamma   90.00
#
_symmetry.space_group_name_H-M   'P 1'
#
loop_
_entity.id
_entity.type
_entity.pdbx_description
1 polymer ?
#
loop_
_entity_poly.entity_id
_entity_poly.type
_entity_poly.pdbx_seq_one_letter_code
_entity_poly.pdbx_strand_id
1 'polypeptide(L)'
;GSPSFRGAGGISVPLASALSIRNGEPVVLGIRPEHLRLSDDQGIPVTVAVVEPTGSEVQLIGRTAGGEEIVANFRERHSFT
;
A
#
# COMPACT_ATOMS: atom_id res chain seq x y z
N GLY A 1 -20.28 8.61 7.71
CA GLY A 1 -18.82 8.50 7.86
C GLY A 1 -18.19 8.43 6.49
N SER A 2 -16.94 8.86 6.34
CA SER A 2 -16.20 8.72 5.07
C SER A 2 -15.99 7.23 4.75
N PRO A 3 -16.22 6.79 3.50
CA PRO A 3 -16.06 5.39 3.12
C PRO A 3 -14.59 4.96 3.23
N SER A 4 -14.36 3.71 3.62
CA SER A 4 -13.02 3.12 3.70
C SER A 4 -13.04 1.66 3.23
N PHE A 5 -11.97 1.26 2.55
CA PHE A 5 -11.66 -0.15 2.34
C PHE A 5 -11.02 -0.73 3.60
N ARG A 6 -11.41 -1.94 3.98
CA ARG A 6 -10.85 -2.67 5.12
C ARG A 6 -10.18 -3.95 4.64
N GLY A 7 -8.87 -4.04 4.82
CA GLY A 7 -8.07 -5.24 4.54
C GLY A 7 -7.79 -6.06 5.78
N ALA A 8 -7.01 -7.13 5.62
CA ALA A 8 -6.55 -7.94 6.75
C ALA A 8 -5.58 -7.13 7.64
N GLY A 9 -5.35 -7.60 8.87
CA GLY A 9 -4.35 -6.98 9.76
C GLY A 9 -4.63 -5.53 10.17
N GLY A 10 -5.89 -5.07 10.07
CA GLY A 10 -6.29 -3.71 10.47
C GLY A 10 -6.04 -2.64 9.40
N ILE A 11 -5.73 -3.01 8.16
CA ILE A 11 -5.56 -2.07 7.04
C ILE A 11 -6.86 -1.29 6.82
N SER A 12 -6.74 0.03 6.76
CA SER A 12 -7.84 0.93 6.43
C SER A 12 -7.38 1.97 5.44
N VAL A 13 -7.97 1.97 4.24
CA VAL A 13 -7.67 2.94 3.18
C VAL A 13 -8.90 3.81 2.95
N PRO A 14 -8.82 5.15 3.18
CA PRO A 14 -9.91 6.06 2.87
C PRO A 14 -10.23 6.04 1.37
N LEU A 15 -11.52 6.04 1.04
CA LEU A 15 -11.98 6.14 -0.34
C LEU A 15 -12.44 7.57 -0.62
N ALA A 16 -12.11 8.08 -1.80
CA ALA A 16 -12.44 9.46 -2.19
C ALA A 16 -13.95 9.71 -2.30
N SER A 17 -14.72 8.67 -2.63
CA SER A 17 -16.17 8.74 -2.75
C SER A 17 -16.82 7.41 -2.37
N ALA A 18 -18.13 7.47 -2.10
CA ALA A 18 -18.91 6.27 -1.91
C ALA A 18 -19.00 5.50 -3.23
N LEU A 19 -18.79 4.20 -3.15
CA LEU A 19 -18.96 3.27 -4.26
C LEU A 19 -20.35 2.64 -4.15
N SER A 20 -20.96 2.31 -5.29
CA SER A 20 -22.26 1.61 -5.35
C SER A 20 -22.10 0.11 -5.04
N ILE A 21 -21.56 -0.21 -3.87
CA ILE A 21 -21.31 -1.55 -3.34
C ILE A 21 -21.91 -1.66 -1.94
N ARG A 22 -22.29 -2.88 -1.55
CA ARG A 22 -22.84 -3.10 -0.21
C ARG A 22 -21.71 -3.05 0.81
N ASN A 23 -22.00 -2.52 2.00
CA ASN A 23 -21.03 -2.57 3.09
C ASN A 23 -20.74 -4.04 3.46
N GLY A 24 -19.45 -4.38 3.61
CA GLY A 24 -18.98 -5.74 3.87
C GLY A 24 -18.92 -6.65 2.65
N GLU A 25 -19.22 -6.15 1.45
CA GLU A 25 -19.05 -6.90 0.22
C GLU A 25 -17.55 -7.18 -0.04
N PRO A 26 -17.16 -8.44 -0.33
CA PRO A 26 -15.78 -8.75 -0.67
C PRO A 26 -15.36 -8.02 -1.94
N VAL A 27 -14.32 -7.20 -1.83
CA VAL A 27 -13.77 -6.41 -2.94
C VAL A 27 -12.25 -6.47 -2.91
N VAL A 28 -11.63 -6.17 -4.05
CA VAL A 28 -10.16 -6.06 -4.18
C VAL A 28 -9.80 -4.60 -4.40
N LEU A 29 -8.92 -4.06 -3.56
CA LEU A 29 -8.34 -2.73 -3.74
C LEU A 29 -7.03 -2.84 -4.54
N GLY A 30 -7.06 -2.44 -5.81
CA GLY A 30 -5.87 -2.36 -6.65
C GLY A 30 -5.21 -0.99 -6.57
N ILE A 31 -3.93 -0.94 -6.24
CA ILE A 31 -3.09 0.26 -6.30
C ILE A 31 -1.87 -0.07 -7.17
N ARG A 32 -1.55 0.80 -8.13
CA ARG A 32 -0.34 0.61 -8.95
C ARG A 32 0.91 0.84 -8.09
N PRO A 33 1.99 0.05 -8.23
CA PRO A 33 3.20 0.18 -7.41
C PRO A 33 3.79 1.59 -7.38
N GLU A 34 3.77 2.29 -8.51
CA GLU A 34 4.27 3.66 -8.69
C GLU A 34 3.39 4.75 -8.04
N HIS A 35 2.20 4.39 -7.55
CA HIS A 35 1.32 5.30 -6.80
C HIS A 35 1.53 5.22 -5.28
N LEU A 36 2.36 4.29 -4.81
CA LEU A 36 2.74 4.19 -3.41
C LEU A 36 3.90 5.15 -3.13
N ARG A 37 3.87 5.76 -1.94
CA ARG A 37 4.91 6.65 -1.45
C ARG A 37 5.24 6.28 -0.03
N LEU A 38 6.48 6.50 0.38
CA LEU A 38 6.87 6.40 1.78
C LEU A 38 6.24 7.58 2.55
N SER A 39 5.83 7.32 3.77
CA SER A 39 5.34 8.32 4.71
C SER A 39 5.79 7.91 6.10
N ASP A 40 6.18 8.91 6.89
CA ASP A 40 6.70 8.70 8.24
C ASP A 40 5.60 8.52 9.28
N ASP A 41 4.39 9.01 8.99
CA ASP A 41 3.32 9.17 9.97
C ASP A 41 1.98 8.56 9.55
N GLN A 42 1.75 8.28 8.26
CA GLN A 42 0.47 7.81 7.74
C GLN A 42 0.64 6.71 6.68
N GLY A 43 -0.30 5.76 6.61
CA GLY A 43 -0.36 4.77 5.53
C GLY A 43 -0.47 3.33 6.03
N ILE A 44 -0.03 2.40 5.18
CA ILE A 44 -0.06 0.97 5.46
C ILE A 44 1.33 0.54 5.95
N PRO A 45 1.50 0.19 7.23
CA PRO A 45 2.77 -0.30 7.73
C PRO A 45 3.09 -1.66 7.11
N VAL A 46 4.32 -1.80 6.63
CA VAL A 46 4.83 -3.03 6.03
C VAL A 46 6.19 -3.39 6.61
N THR A 47 6.47 -4.69 6.70
CA THR A 47 7.82 -5.19 6.89
C THR A 47 8.47 -5.39 5.53
N VAL A 48 9.60 -4.72 5.30
CA VAL A 48 10.33 -4.83 4.03
C VAL A 48 10.97 -6.21 3.92
N ALA A 49 10.69 -6.89 2.82
CA ALA A 49 11.27 -8.20 2.49
C ALA A 49 12.39 -8.07 1.43
N VAL A 50 12.21 -7.19 0.44
CA VAL A 50 13.17 -6.97 -0.65
C VAL A 50 13.23 -5.49 -0.99
N VAL A 51 14.44 -5.02 -1.29
CA VAL A 51 14.71 -3.73 -1.94
C VAL A 51 15.61 -4.02 -3.14
N GLU A 52 15.11 -3.77 -4.35
CA GLU A 52 15.80 -4.05 -5.61
C GLU A 52 15.97 -2.76 -6.43
N PRO A 53 17.21 -2.25 -6.59
CA PRO A 53 17.50 -1.15 -7.50
C PRO A 53 17.46 -1.62 -8.95
N THR A 54 16.54 -1.09 -9.75
CA THR A 54 16.38 -1.42 -11.18
C THR A 54 16.73 -0.24 -12.07
N GLY A 55 17.94 0.30 -11.88
CA GLY A 55 18.44 1.45 -12.63
C GLY A 55 18.08 2.79 -11.99
N SER A 56 17.17 3.55 -12.62
CA SER A 56 16.69 4.84 -12.08
C SER A 56 15.59 4.70 -11.04
N GLU A 57 15.16 3.47 -10.76
CA GLU A 57 14.01 3.13 -9.94
C GLU A 57 14.41 2.14 -8.86
N VAL A 58 13.66 2.12 -7.76
CA VAL A 58 13.80 1.15 -6.67
C VAL A 58 12.47 0.45 -6.46
N GLN A 59 12.48 -0.87 -6.60
CA GLN A 59 11.35 -1.72 -6.26
C GLN A 59 11.47 -2.19 -4.81
N LEU A 60 10.40 -2.01 -4.03
CA LEU A 60 10.29 -2.50 -2.66
C LEU A 60 9.17 -3.53 -2.59
N ILE A 61 9.47 -4.70 -2.03
CA ILE A 61 8.48 -5.74 -1.72
C ILE A 61 8.36 -5.82 -0.20
N GLY A 62 7.16 -5.60 0.32
CA GLY A 62 6.86 -5.61 1.74
C GLY A 62 5.68 -6.51 2.07
N ARG A 63 5.55 -6.87 3.35
CA ARG A 63 4.41 -7.64 3.87
C ARG A 63 3.66 -6.83 4.91
N THR A 64 2.35 -6.78 4.81
CA THR A 64 1.48 -6.14 5.82
C THR A 64 1.38 -7.03 7.06
N ALA A 65 0.87 -6.47 8.17
CA ALA A 65 0.55 -7.25 9.38
C ALA A 65 -0.49 -8.36 9.10
N GLY A 66 -1.31 -8.21 8.05
CA GLY A 66 -2.25 -9.22 7.59
C GLY A 66 -1.64 -10.32 6.71
N GLY A 67 -0.35 -10.23 6.37
CA GLY A 67 0.36 -11.17 5.51
C GLY A 67 0.26 -10.87 4.01
N GLU A 68 -0.45 -9.82 3.62
CA GLU A 68 -0.59 -9.40 2.22
C GLU A 68 0.73 -8.81 1.71
N GLU A 69 1.07 -9.11 0.45
CA GLU A 69 2.27 -8.57 -0.20
C GLU A 69 1.95 -7.23 -0.87
N ILE A 70 2.82 -6.24 -0.67
CA ILE A 70 2.75 -4.93 -1.29
C ILE A 70 4.03 -4.71 -2.08
N VAL A 71 3.87 -4.24 -3.31
CA VAL A 71 4.98 -3.85 -4.20
C VAL A 71 4.88 -2.35 -4.45
N ALA A 72 5.94 -1.61 -4.13
CA ALA A 72 6.06 -0.19 -4.41
C ALA A 72 7.23 0.08 -5.36
N ASN A 73 7.09 1.10 -6.20
CA ASN A 73 8.16 1.53 -7.11
C ASN A 73 8.47 3.01 -6.88
N PHE A 74 9.74 3.33 -6.61
CA PHE A 74 10.20 4.67 -6.28
C PHE A 74 11.22 5.19 -7.30
N ARG A 75 10.96 6.38 -7.85
CA ARG A 75 11.87 7.08 -8.78
C ARG A 75 12.99 7.87 -8.07
N GLU A 76 12.80 8.16 -6.79
CA GLU A 76 13.72 8.96 -5.98
C GLU A 76 14.67 8.04 -5.20
N ARG A 77 15.95 8.43 -5.13
CA ARG A 77 16.96 7.72 -4.30
C ARG A 77 16.66 7.99 -2.83
N HIS A 78 15.81 7.17 -2.20
CA HIS A 78 15.65 7.14 -0.77
C HIS A 78 16.71 6.22 -0.15
N SER A 79 17.49 6.73 0.82
CA SER A 79 18.36 5.88 1.63
C SER A 79 17.50 5.13 2.65
N PHE A 80 17.32 3.83 2.46
CA PHE A 80 16.76 2.93 3.46
C PHE A 80 17.91 2.53 4.41
N THR A 81 18.19 3.36 5.42
CA THR A 81 19.23 3.08 6.44
C THR A 81 18.58 2.84 7.79
#